data_AF-A0A6G8FYF8-F1
#
_entry.id   AF-A0A6G8FYF8-F1
#
_cell.length_a   1.000
_cell.length_b   1.000
_cell.length_c   1.000
_cell.angle_alpha   90.00
_cell.angle_beta   90.00
_cell.angle_gamma   90.00
#
_symmetry.space_group_name_H-M   'P 1'
#
loop_
_entity.id
_entity.type
_entity.pdbx_description
1 polymer ?
#
loop_
_entity_poly.entity_id
_entity_poly.type
_entity_poly.pdbx_seq_one_letter_code
_entity_poly.pdbx_strand_id
1 'polypeptide(L)'
;MTTHPAGPKVSVARSVLTELGSWPAPLRWSVLGLLLGGVVGGVVGLVLGLLASWRTAWFAVIEVGLPSALLGAVLGLLGGSLVVLGRRLRRSPR
;
A
#
# COMPACT_ATOMS: atom_id res chain seq x y z
N MET A 1 -11.43 -29.56 26.18
CA MET A 1 -11.11 -28.17 25.81
C MET A 1 -10.20 -28.20 24.58
N THR A 2 -10.78 -28.39 23.39
CA THR A 2 -10.03 -28.64 22.15
C THR A 2 -9.70 -27.32 21.46
N THR A 3 -8.42 -26.96 21.40
CA THR A 3 -7.93 -25.89 20.54
C THR A 3 -8.03 -26.37 19.09
N HIS A 4 -9.05 -25.91 18.38
CA HIS A 4 -9.20 -26.17 16.94
C HIS A 4 -7.98 -25.56 16.23
N PRO A 5 -7.14 -26.34 15.52
CA PRO A 5 -5.99 -25.80 14.83
C PRO A 5 -6.50 -24.82 13.77
N ALA A 6 -6.08 -23.56 13.89
CA ALA A 6 -6.36 -22.55 12.88
C ALA A 6 -5.82 -23.06 11.54
N GLY A 7 -6.69 -23.19 10.54
CA GLY A 7 -6.31 -23.78 9.25
C GLY A 7 -5.12 -23.05 8.61
N PRO A 8 -4.36 -23.71 7.72
CA PRO A 8 -3.08 -23.21 7.19
C PRO A 8 -3.11 -21.76 6.67
N LYS A 9 -4.26 -21.28 6.16
CA LYS A 9 -4.44 -19.88 5.73
C LYS A 9 -4.34 -18.86 6.86
N VAL A 10 -4.84 -19.19 8.05
CA VAL A 10 -4.85 -18.31 9.22
C VAL A 10 -3.43 -18.15 9.79
N SER A 11 -2.61 -19.21 9.68
CA SER A 11 -1.19 -19.17 10.03
C SER A 11 -0.43 -18.17 9.15
N VAL A 12 -0.53 -18.30 7.83
CA VAL A 12 0.21 -17.45 6.87
C VAL A 12 -0.15 -15.97 7.01
N ALA A 13 -1.45 -15.65 7.10
CA ALA A 13 -1.89 -14.27 7.26
C ALA A 13 -1.31 -13.63 8.55
N ARG A 14 -1.27 -14.40 9.64
CA ARG A 14 -0.72 -13.92 10.91
C ARG A 14 0.79 -13.69 10.83
N SER A 15 1.54 -14.58 10.17
CA SER A 15 2.98 -14.45 9.92
C SER A 15 3.33 -13.18 9.16
N VAL A 16 2.59 -12.91 8.08
CA VAL A 16 2.77 -11.72 7.23
C VAL A 16 2.47 -10.44 8.02
N LEU A 17 1.40 -10.45 8.82
CA LEU A 17 1.06 -9.30 9.67
C LEU A 17 2.13 -9.04 10.76
N THR A 18 2.71 -10.07 11.36
CA THR A 18 3.83 -9.91 12.31
C THR A 18 5.10 -9.38 11.65
N GLU A 19 5.44 -9.83 10.43
CA GLU A 19 6.58 -9.29 9.69
C GLU A 19 6.35 -7.83 9.26
N LEU A 20 5.20 -7.50 8.70
CA LEU A 20 4.83 -6.11 8.41
C LEU A 20 4.89 -5.25 9.70
N GLY A 21 4.54 -5.87 10.83
CA GLY A 21 4.62 -5.34 12.18
C GLY A 21 6.03 -5.09 12.72
N SER A 22 7.09 -5.58 12.07
CA SER A 22 8.50 -5.32 12.43
C SER A 22 9.15 -4.25 11.56
N TRP A 23 8.56 -3.92 10.40
CA TRP A 23 9.16 -3.00 9.44
C TRP A 23 9.24 -1.56 9.93
N PRO A 24 10.21 -0.76 9.43
CA PRO A 24 10.27 0.68 9.71
C PRO A 24 8.95 1.35 9.34
N ALA A 25 8.46 2.23 10.21
CA ALA A 25 7.25 3.00 9.97
C ALA A 25 7.16 3.63 8.56
N PRO A 26 8.20 4.32 8.02
CA PRO A 26 8.12 4.89 6.67
C PRO A 26 7.87 3.86 5.58
N LEU A 27 8.40 2.65 5.75
CA LEU A 27 8.23 1.57 4.79
C LEU A 27 6.78 1.05 4.77
N ARG A 28 6.13 0.97 5.95
CA ARG A 28 4.70 0.62 6.03
C ARG A 28 3.80 1.64 5.35
N TRP A 29 4.08 2.92 5.57
CA TRP A 29 3.33 4.00 4.92
C TRP A 29 3.55 4.01 3.41
N SER A 30 4.76 3.68 2.94
CA SER A 30 5.05 3.51 1.51
C SER A 30 4.23 2.37 0.90
N VAL A 31 4.18 1.19 1.53
CA VAL A 31 3.36 0.06 1.04
C VAL A 31 1.88 0.42 1.01
N LEU A 32 1.38 1.10 2.04
CA LEU A 32 -0.01 1.55 2.07
C LEU A 32 -0.31 2.56 0.96
N GLY A 33 0.58 3.52 0.76
CA GLY A 33 0.49 4.49 -0.32
C GLY A 33 0.54 3.83 -1.70
N LEU A 34 1.41 2.83 -1.89
CA LEU A 34 1.51 2.04 -3.12
C LEU A 34 0.20 1.31 -3.43
N LEU A 35 -0.38 0.65 -2.43
CA LEU A 35 -1.65 -0.06 -2.57
C LEU A 35 -2.80 0.89 -2.89
N LEU A 36 -2.96 1.96 -2.12
CA LEU A 36 -4.03 2.92 -2.32
C LEU A 36 -3.90 3.65 -3.67
N GLY A 37 -2.70 4.14 -3.99
CA GLY A 37 -2.41 4.81 -5.26
C GLY A 37 -2.60 3.88 -6.45
N GLY A 38 -2.21 2.62 -6.34
CA GLY A 38 -2.38 1.62 -7.40
C GLY A 38 -3.84 1.24 -7.63
N VAL A 39 -4.62 1.09 -6.56
CA VAL A 39 -6.07 0.84 -6.67
C VAL A 39 -6.77 2.01 -7.34
N VAL A 40 -6.53 3.24 -6.86
CA VAL A 40 -7.16 4.44 -7.43
C VAL A 40 -6.75 4.63 -8.90
N GLY A 41 -5.46 4.53 -9.21
CA GLY A 41 -4.98 4.65 -10.58
C GLY A 41 -5.46 3.55 -11.51
N GLY A 42 -5.57 2.32 -11.00
CA GLY A 42 -6.11 1.19 -11.77
C GLY A 42 -7.58 1.38 -12.11
N VAL A 43 -8.39 1.89 -11.16
CA VAL A 43 -9.80 2.24 -11.41
C VAL A 43 -9.90 3.38 -12.43
N VAL A 44 -9.13 4.45 -12.25
CA VAL A 44 -9.13 5.58 -13.20
C VAL A 44 -8.68 5.14 -14.59
N GLY A 45 -7.63 4.32 -14.69
CA GLY A 45 -7.16 3.74 -15.94
C GLY A 45 -8.19 2.84 -16.61
N LEU A 46 -8.94 2.05 -15.83
CA LEU A 46 -10.03 1.23 -16.37
C LEU A 46 -11.15 2.10 -16.96
N VAL A 47 -11.55 3.15 -16.24
CA VAL A 47 -12.60 4.08 -16.68
C VAL A 47 -12.17 4.79 -17.96
N LEU A 48 -10.96 5.37 -17.99
CA LEU A 48 -10.44 6.04 -19.20
C LEU A 48 -10.27 5.07 -20.36
N GLY A 49 -9.82 3.85 -20.08
CA GLY A 49 -9.69 2.78 -21.06
C GLY A 49 -11.02 2.38 -21.70
N LEU A 50 -12.07 2.21 -20.89
CA LEU A 50 -13.41 1.89 -21.37
C LEU A 50 -14.02 3.04 -22.18
N LEU A 51 -13.75 4.30 -21.79
CA LEU A 51 -14.19 5.49 -22.53
C LEU A 51 -13.50 5.61 -23.89
N ALA A 52 -12.22 5.23 -24.00
CA ALA A 52 -11.47 5.29 -25.24
C ALA A 52 -11.77 4.13 -26.19
N SER A 53 -11.68 2.88 -25.70
CA SER A 53 -11.98 1.67 -26.45
C SER A 53 -12.00 0.45 -25.53
N TRP A 54 -13.11 -0.30 -25.55
CA TRP A 54 -13.28 -1.50 -24.71
C TRP A 54 -12.14 -2.52 -24.85
N ARG A 55 -11.56 -2.66 -26.06
CA ARG A 55 -10.49 -3.63 -26.36
C ARG A 55 -9.14 -3.26 -25.73
N THR A 56 -8.87 -1.98 -25.51
CA THR A 56 -7.60 -1.48 -24.94
C THR A 56 -7.74 -1.04 -23.49
N ALA A 57 -8.92 -1.25 -22.87
CA ALA A 57 -9.19 -0.74 -21.54
C ALA A 57 -8.25 -1.30 -20.47
N TRP A 58 -7.90 -2.59 -20.56
CA TRP A 58 -6.96 -3.22 -19.64
C TRP A 58 -5.53 -2.67 -19.74
N PHE A 59 -5.13 -2.13 -20.90
CA PHE A 59 -3.82 -1.52 -21.08
C PHE A 59 -3.75 -0.17 -20.36
N ALA A 60 -4.82 0.63 -20.46
CA ALA A 60 -4.94 1.90 -19.74
C ALA A 60 -4.93 1.72 -18.20
N VAL A 61 -5.44 0.60 -17.69
CA VAL A 61 -5.30 0.22 -16.26
C VAL A 61 -3.84 0.13 -15.86
N ILE A 62 -2.99 -0.47 -16.69
CA ILE A 62 -1.56 -0.62 -16.38
C ILE A 62 -0.85 0.73 -16.55
N GLU A 63 -1.12 1.44 -17.64
CA GLU A 63 -0.50 2.73 -17.94
C GLU A 63 -0.82 3.82 -16.92
N VAL A 64 -2.02 3.82 -16.34
CA VAL A 64 -2.41 4.83 -15.32
C VAL A 64 -2.23 4.28 -13.91
N GLY A 65 -2.49 2.99 -13.70
CA GLY A 65 -2.37 2.33 -12.41
C GLY A 65 -0.93 2.23 -11.93
N LEU A 66 0.02 1.88 -12.81
CA LEU A 66 1.41 1.71 -12.40
C LEU A 66 2.06 3.05 -11.97
N PRO A 67 1.94 4.17 -12.72
CA PRO A 67 2.45 5.46 -12.26
C PRO A 67 1.77 5.95 -10.99
N SER A 68 0.45 5.73 -10.85
CA SER A 68 -0.29 6.12 -9.65
C SER A 68 0.13 5.31 -8.42
N ALA A 69 0.41 4.01 -8.58
CA ALA A 69 0.96 3.17 -7.53
C ALA A 69 2.34 3.68 -7.08
N LEU A 70 3.21 4.01 -8.04
CA LEU A 70 4.54 4.56 -7.73
C LEU A 70 4.45 5.91 -7.03
N LEU A 71 3.59 6.82 -7.51
CA LEU A 71 3.31 8.10 -6.86
C LEU A 71 2.79 7.90 -5.43
N GLY A 72 1.84 7.00 -5.24
CA GLY A 72 1.32 6.65 -3.92
C GLY A 72 2.41 6.12 -2.99
N ALA A 73 3.31 5.26 -3.49
CA ALA A 73 4.43 4.73 -2.73
C ALA A 73 5.38 5.83 -2.24
N VAL A 74 5.74 6.75 -3.14
CA VAL A 74 6.61 7.89 -2.82
C VAL A 74 5.96 8.80 -1.79
N LEU A 75 4.69 9.15 -1.98
CA LEU A 75 3.94 9.98 -1.02
C LEU A 75 3.80 9.30 0.34
N GLY A 76 3.55 7.99 0.36
CA GLY A 76 3.51 7.18 1.58
C GLY A 76 4.84 7.16 2.31
N LEU A 77 5.96 6.97 1.60
CA LEU A 77 7.30 6.99 2.17
C LEU A 77 7.61 8.36 2.80
N LEU A 78 7.31 9.45 2.08
CA LEU A 78 7.53 10.81 2.55
C LEU A 78 6.68 11.12 3.78
N GLY A 79 5.39 10.82 3.74
CA GLY A 79 4.47 11.01 4.86
C GLY A 79 4.90 10.21 6.10
N GLY A 80 5.25 8.94 5.93
CA GLY A 80 5.74 8.11 7.02
C GLY A 80 7.08 8.59 7.61
N SER A 81 7.98 9.10 6.76
CA SER A 81 9.26 9.67 7.19
C SER A 81 9.06 10.96 8.00
N LEU A 82 8.17 11.85 7.54
CA LEU A 82 7.76 13.07 8.26
C LEU A 82 7.17 12.75 9.63
N VAL A 83 6.31 11.73 9.73
CA VAL A 83 5.74 11.28 11.01
C VAL A 83 6.82 10.78 11.95
N VAL A 84 7.79 9.99 11.47
CA VAL A 84 8.93 9.53 12.29
C VAL A 84 9.77 10.70 12.76
N LEU A 85 10.09 11.64 11.86
CA LEU A 85 10.88 12.82 12.18
C LEU A 85 10.17 13.69 13.24
N GLY A 86 8.88 13.96 13.06
CA GLY A 86 8.08 14.72 14.02
C GLY A 86 7.99 14.04 15.40
N ARG A 87 7.87 12.71 15.43
CA ARG A 87 7.91 11.94 16.69
C ARG A 87 9.29 11.99 17.37
N ARG A 88 10.39 12.00 16.60
CA ARG A 88 11.75 12.16 17.16
C ARG A 88 11.93 13.54 17.77
N LEU A 89 11.48 14.59 17.08
CA LEU A 89 11.59 15.97 17.56
C LEU A 89 10.76 16.20 18.83
N ARG A 90 9.53 15.65 18.91
CA ARG A 90 8.68 15.74 20.11
C ARG A 90 9.21 14.96 21.33
N ARG A 91 10.06 13.96 21.11
CA ARG A 91 10.67 13.14 22.17
C ARG A 91 12.00 13.69 22.71
N SER A 92 12.44 14.86 22.23
CA SER A 92 13.55 15.58 22.87
C SER A 92 12.96 16.63 23.83
N PRO A 93 12.66 16.27 25.09
CA PRO A 93 12.45 17.27 26.12
C PRO A 93 13.80 17.95 26.34
N ARG A 94 13.86 19.26 26.07
CA ARG A 94 14.86 20.12 26.68
C ARG A 94 14.42 20.43 28.10
#